data_AF-A0AAX0KUW0-F1
#
_entry.id   AF-A0AAX0KUW0-F1
#
_cell.length_a   1.000
_cell.length_b   1.000
_cell.length_c   1.000
_cell.angle_alpha   90.00
_cell.angle_beta   90.00
_cell.angle_gamma   90.00
#
_symmetry.space_group_name_H-M   'P 1'
#
loop_
_entity.id
_entity.type
_entity.pdbx_description
1 polymer ?
#
loop_
_entity_poly.entity_id
_entity_poly.type
_entity_poly.pdbx_seq_one_letter_code
_entity_poly.pdbx_strand_id
1 'polypeptide(L)'
;MSVSPILDIAIDPEFDLCIPAALLRLGYIYPELGFSGSDKGISVHGASECDPAQIEREVTYQIYREKIFRQTLPMRQNLYAMLAG
;
A
#
# COMPACT_ATOMS: atom_id res chain seq x y z
N MET A 1 6.21 -22.83 -4.78
CA MET A 1 5.75 -22.65 -6.16
C MET A 1 5.66 -21.15 -6.40
N SER A 2 6.34 -20.63 -7.42
CA SER A 2 6.16 -19.23 -7.85
C SER A 2 4.78 -19.16 -8.48
N VAL A 3 3.84 -18.54 -7.78
CA VAL A 3 2.59 -18.10 -8.38
C VAL A 3 2.99 -16.93 -9.28
N SER A 4 2.70 -17.01 -10.57
CA SER A 4 2.94 -15.89 -11.47
C SER A 4 2.05 -14.72 -11.05
N PRO A 5 2.55 -13.47 -11.07
CA PRO A 5 1.71 -12.31 -10.77
C PRO A 5 0.59 -12.24 -11.79
N ILE A 6 -0.63 -11.97 -11.32
CA ILE A 6 -1.78 -11.67 -12.18
C ILE A 6 -1.67 -10.23 -12.69
N LEU A 7 -1.08 -9.35 -11.89
CA LEU A 7 -0.98 -7.93 -12.14
C LEU A 7 0.29 -7.37 -11.49
N ASP A 8 1.04 -6.59 -12.26
CA ASP A 8 2.14 -5.77 -11.77
C ASP A 8 1.73 -4.31 -11.84
N ILE A 9 1.78 -3.62 -10.69
CA ILE A 9 1.38 -2.23 -10.54
C ILE A 9 2.65 -1.41 -10.35
N ALA A 10 2.91 -0.53 -11.31
CA ALA A 10 4.07 0.37 -11.25
C ALA A 10 3.84 1.45 -10.19
N ILE A 11 4.77 1.59 -9.26
CA ILE A 11 4.73 2.60 -8.20
C ILE A 11 5.97 3.47 -8.33
N ASP A 12 5.80 4.79 -8.26
CA ASP A 12 6.92 5.72 -8.27
C ASP A 12 7.81 5.50 -7.03
N PRO A 13 9.15 5.46 -7.17
CA PRO A 13 10.07 5.27 -6.05
C PRO A 13 9.90 6.26 -4.89
N GLU A 14 9.29 7.44 -5.13
CA GLU A 14 8.96 8.37 -4.04
C GLU A 14 8.03 7.76 -2.97
N PHE A 15 7.32 6.67 -3.30
CA PHE A 15 6.39 5.98 -2.43
C PHE A 15 6.96 4.72 -1.76
N ASP A 16 8.24 4.39 -1.93
CA ASP A 16 8.83 3.14 -1.39
C ASP A 16 8.59 2.98 0.12
N LEU A 17 8.72 4.08 0.88
CA LEU A 17 8.48 4.09 2.33
C LEU A 17 7.01 3.85 2.72
N CYS A 18 6.09 3.90 1.76
CA CYS A 18 4.66 3.68 1.96
C CYS A 18 4.24 2.23 1.67
N ILE A 19 5.03 1.50 0.87
CA ILE A 19 4.70 0.15 0.40
C ILE A 19 4.45 -0.83 1.56
N PRO A 20 5.31 -0.95 2.59
CA PRO A 20 5.10 -1.95 3.64
C PRO A 20 3.76 -1.83 4.37
N ALA A 21 3.35 -0.60 4.70
CA ALA A 21 2.07 -0.36 5.37
C ALA A 21 0.88 -0.59 4.44
N ALA A 22 1.01 -0.27 3.16
CA ALA A 22 -0.01 -0.55 2.15
C ALA A 22 -0.21 -2.07 1.97
N LEU A 23 0.87 -2.84 1.85
CA LEU A 23 0.81 -4.31 1.71
C LEU A 23 0.07 -4.96 2.89
N LEU A 24 0.34 -4.52 4.12
CA LEU A 24 -0.32 -5.04 5.31
C LEU A 24 -1.84 -4.82 5.26
N ARG A 25 -2.29 -3.64 4.84
CA ARG A 25 -3.73 -3.33 4.70
C ARG A 25 -4.36 -4.10 3.56
N LEU A 26 -3.69 -4.18 2.42
CA LEU A 26 -4.17 -4.91 1.24
C LEU A 26 -4.37 -6.39 1.55
N GLY A 27 -3.42 -7.03 2.24
CA GLY A 27 -3.55 -8.43 2.66
C GLY A 27 -4.68 -8.66 3.68
N TYR A 28 -5.10 -7.63 4.43
CA TYR A 28 -6.28 -7.70 5.29
C TYR A 28 -7.59 -7.51 4.51
N ILE A 29 -7.61 -6.62 3.52
CA ILE A 29 -8.80 -6.32 2.71
C ILE A 29 -9.10 -7.44 1.70
N TYR A 30 -8.06 -8.01 1.09
CA TYR A 30 -8.15 -9.09 0.10
C TYR A 30 -7.34 -10.31 0.56
N PRO A 31 -7.85 -11.08 1.55
CA PRO A 31 -7.13 -12.23 2.09
C PRO A 31 -6.90 -13.36 1.08
N GLU A 32 -7.64 -13.37 -0.02
CA GLU A 32 -7.49 -14.31 -1.14
C GLU A 32 -6.35 -13.93 -2.10
N LEU A 33 -5.85 -12.70 -2.01
CA LEU A 33 -4.76 -12.18 -2.84
C LEU A 33 -3.45 -12.08 -2.05
N GLY A 34 -2.35 -12.41 -2.72
CA GLY A 34 -1.01 -12.14 -2.24
C GLY A 34 -0.50 -10.81 -2.80
N PHE A 35 0.02 -9.94 -1.94
CA PHE A 35 0.66 -8.69 -2.35
C PHE A 35 2.13 -8.72 -1.92
N SER A 36 3.03 -8.38 -2.84
CA SER A 36 4.46 -8.29 -2.57
C SER A 36 5.06 -7.08 -3.24
N GLY A 37 6.01 -6.41 -2.57
CA GLY A 37 6.83 -5.38 -3.21
C GLY A 37 7.76 -6.00 -4.26
N SER A 38 8.00 -5.26 -5.33
CA SER A 38 8.97 -5.56 -6.39
C SER A 38 9.80 -4.32 -6.71
N ASP A 39 10.87 -4.47 -7.49
CA ASP A 39 11.74 -3.35 -7.90
C ASP A 39 11.00 -2.26 -8.70
N LYS A 40 9.79 -2.56 -9.20
CA LYS A 40 8.98 -1.64 -10.01
C LYS A 40 7.71 -1.18 -9.30
N GLY A 41 7.42 -1.67 -8.09
CA GLY A 41 6.22 -1.33 -7.34
C GLY A 41 5.64 -2.53 -6.59
N ILE A 42 4.42 -2.95 -6.95
CA ILE A 42 3.70 -4.03 -6.27
C ILE A 42 3.28 -5.10 -7.27
N SER A 43 3.57 -6.35 -6.94
CA SER A 43 3.07 -7.53 -7.66
C SER A 43 1.92 -8.15 -6.88
N VAL A 44 0.84 -8.48 -7.59
CA VAL A 44 -0.37 -9.10 -7.06
C VAL A 44 -0.48 -10.53 -7.58
N HIS A 45 -0.71 -11.48 -6.68
CA HIS A 45 -0.76 -12.92 -6.94
C HIS A 45 -2.06 -13.51 -6.41
N GLY A 46 -2.51 -14.63 -6.98
CA GLY A 46 -3.68 -15.38 -6.48
C GLY A 46 -4.76 -15.56 -7.53
N ALA A 47 -6.02 -15.59 -7.11
CA ALA A 47 -7.17 -15.52 -7.97
C ALA A 47 -8.21 -14.66 -7.26
N SER A 48 -8.72 -13.63 -7.93
CA SER A 48 -9.80 -12.81 -7.41
C SER A 48 -10.84 -12.62 -8.51
N GLU A 49 -12.10 -12.53 -8.11
CA GLU A 49 -13.20 -12.12 -8.98
C GLU A 49 -13.21 -10.60 -9.22
N CYS A 50 -12.34 -9.86 -8.52
CA CYS A 50 -12.22 -8.41 -8.66
C CYS A 50 -11.62 -8.04 -10.02
N ASP A 51 -12.15 -6.97 -10.60
CA ASP A 51 -11.58 -6.32 -11.79
C ASP A 51 -10.14 -5.84 -11.50
N PRO A 52 -9.13 -6.18 -12.34
CA PRO A 52 -7.77 -5.68 -12.20
C PRO A 52 -7.67 -4.16 -12.00
N ALA A 53 -8.52 -3.37 -12.68
CA ALA A 53 -8.53 -1.91 -12.52
C ALA A 53 -9.03 -1.47 -11.14
N GLN A 54 -9.89 -2.26 -10.49
CA GLN A 54 -10.31 -2.03 -9.11
C GLN A 54 -9.17 -2.32 -8.14
N ILE A 55 -8.44 -3.42 -8.34
CA ILE A 55 -7.28 -3.78 -7.51
C ILE A 55 -6.18 -2.73 -7.64
N GLU A 56 -5.87 -2.29 -8.85
CA GLU A 56 -4.89 -1.23 -9.11
C GLU A 56 -5.25 0.08 -8.39
N ARG A 57 -6.53 0.46 -8.44
CA ARG A 57 -7.04 1.64 -7.74
C ARG A 57 -6.88 1.51 -6.23
N GLU A 58 -7.22 0.36 -5.67
CA GLU A 58 -7.13 0.13 -4.23
C GLU A 58 -5.67 0.11 -3.75
N VAL A 59 -4.77 -0.52 -4.51
CA VAL A 59 -3.33 -0.48 -4.24
C VAL A 59 -2.80 0.96 -4.24
N THR A 60 -3.13 1.73 -5.28
CA THR A 60 -2.74 3.13 -5.41
C THR A 60 -3.27 3.96 -4.23
N TYR A 61 -4.52 3.71 -3.84
CA TYR A 61 -5.17 4.38 -2.73
C TYR A 61 -4.48 4.10 -1.39
N GLN A 62 -4.17 2.83 -1.10
CA GLN A 62 -3.52 2.43 0.16
C GLN A 62 -2.11 3.01 0.29
N ILE A 63 -1.38 3.12 -0.82
CA ILE A 63 -0.07 3.79 -0.88
C ILE A 63 -0.23 5.29 -0.61
N TYR A 64 -1.13 5.96 -1.33
CA TYR A 64 -1.28 7.41 -1.22
C TYR A 64 -1.76 7.84 0.17
N ARG A 65 -2.65 7.05 0.78
CA ARG A 65 -3.11 7.26 2.16
C ARG A 65 -1.95 7.20 3.16
N GLU A 66 -0.99 6.29 2.97
CA GLU A 66 0.20 6.23 3.81
C GLU A 66 1.11 7.46 3.61
N LYS A 67 1.28 7.95 2.37
CA LYS A 67 2.00 9.20 2.11
C LYS A 67 1.39 10.37 2.90
N ILE A 68 0.07 10.54 2.85
CA ILE A 68 -0.63 11.58 3.63
C ILE A 68 -0.42 11.38 5.13
N PHE A 69 -0.54 10.15 5.64
CA PHE A 69 -0.31 9.85 7.04
C PHE A 69 1.09 10.28 7.49
N ARG A 70 2.12 9.92 6.71
CA ARG A 70 3.52 10.26 6.99
C ARG A 70 3.77 11.77 6.93
N GLN A 71 3.23 12.46 5.93
CA GLN A 71 3.36 13.92 5.80
C GLN A 71 2.69 14.69 6.94
N THR A 72 1.60 14.16 7.48
CA THR A 72 0.85 14.79 8.59
C THR A 72 1.30 14.33 9.98
N LEU A 73 2.18 13.33 10.08
CA LEU A 73 2.62 12.79 11.36
C LEU A 73 3.39 13.82 12.22
N PRO A 74 4.34 14.61 11.69
CA PRO A 74 5.06 15.60 12.50
C PRO A 74 4.13 16.65 13.10
N MET A 75 3.15 17.13 12.33
CA MET A 75 2.16 18.09 12.83
C MET A 75 1.36 17.49 13.99
N ARG A 76 0.89 16.25 13.87
CA ARG A 76 0.14 15.57 14.94
C ARG A 76 0.99 15.36 16.19
N GLN A 77 2.24 14.95 16.03
CA GLN A 77 3.17 14.78 17.15
C GLN A 77 3.44 16.11 17.87
N ASN A 78 3.64 17.20 17.12
CA ASN A 78 3.83 18.54 17.69
C ASN A 78 2.60 19.02 18.46
N LEU A 79 1.39 18.81 17.93
CA LEU A 79 0.15 19.15 18.63
C LEU A 79 0.01 18.38 19.94
N TYR A 80 0.32 17.07 19.95
CA TYR A 80 0.29 16.29 21.19
C TYR A 80 1.36 16.74 22.19
N ALA A 81 2.56 17.08 21.72
CA ALA A 81 3.62 17.59 22.59
C ALA A 81 3.23 18.92 23.27
N MET A 82 2.54 19.82 22.55
CA MET A 82 2.05 21.08 23.13
C MET A 82 0.98 20.88 24.20
N LEU A 83 0.16 19.83 24.10
CA LEU A 83 -0.89 19.54 25.08
C LEU A 83 -0.37 18.78 26.31
N ALA A 84 0.79 18.16 26.21
CA ALA A 84 1.39 17.35 27.28
C ALA A 84 2.32 18.16 28.21
N GLY A 85 2.65 19.40 27.85
CA GLY A 85 3.45 20.35 28.65
C GLY A 85 2.57 21.39 29.33
#